data_AF-A0A835L7J8-F1
#
_entry.id   AF-A0A835L7J8-F1
#
_cell.length_a   1.000
_cell.length_b   1.000
_cell.length_c   1.000
_cell.angle_alpha   90.00
_cell.angle_beta   90.00
_cell.angle_gamma   90.00
#
_symmetry.space_group_name_H-M   'P 1'
#
loop_
_entity.id
_entity.type
_entity.pdbx_description
1 polymer ?
#
loop_
_entity_poly.entity_id
_entity_poly.type
_entity_poly.pdbx_seq_one_letter_code
_entity_poly.pdbx_strand_id
1 'polypeptide(L)'
;MRNSSASTGGEGAAPPPSEPDPALDSMHMMLDPHLRPISPDLNNEESKRIFEEHKQLAQEYLKIQTEFAYLSNHKAELEEKMDDDELRQKREIIQLEKEKDSLIKLYCSLKKQLARAENDSWLHPEEMPHE
;
A
#
# COMPACT_ATOMS: atom_id res chain seq x y z
N MET A 1 44.88 -11.05 -42.81
CA MET A 1 45.30 -12.28 -42.10
C MET A 1 44.31 -12.55 -40.99
N ARG A 2 43.86 -13.80 -40.93
CA ARG A 2 42.89 -14.38 -40.02
C ARG A 2 43.57 -14.66 -38.67
N ASN A 3 42.92 -14.33 -37.56
CA ASN A 3 42.81 -15.29 -36.46
C ASN A 3 41.49 -15.08 -35.70
N SER A 4 40.77 -16.18 -35.61
CA SER A 4 39.60 -16.40 -34.79
C SER A 4 40.06 -16.84 -33.40
N SER A 5 39.32 -16.47 -32.36
CA SER A 5 39.35 -17.17 -31.08
C SER A 5 37.93 -17.13 -30.51
N ALA A 6 37.19 -18.20 -30.77
CA ALA A 6 35.99 -18.53 -30.04
C ALA A 6 36.41 -19.23 -28.73
N SER A 7 35.76 -18.89 -27.61
CA SER A 7 35.62 -19.84 -26.51
C SER A 7 34.37 -19.51 -25.70
N THR A 8 33.39 -20.40 -25.91
CA THR A 8 32.52 -21.00 -24.89
C THR A 8 31.62 -20.06 -24.09
N GLY A 9 30.36 -20.00 -24.53
CA GLY A 9 29.24 -19.60 -23.70
C GLY A 9 29.12 -20.50 -22.47
N GLY A 10 29.12 -19.87 -21.30
CA GLY A 10 28.46 -20.43 -20.13
C GLY A 10 26.99 -20.09 -20.25
N GLU A 11 26.16 -21.09 -20.51
CA GLU A 11 24.72 -21.03 -20.27
C GLU A 11 24.51 -20.57 -18.82
N GLY A 12 24.08 -19.32 -18.65
CA GLY A 12 23.50 -18.84 -17.42
C GLY A 12 22.17 -19.55 -17.21
N ALA A 13 22.21 -20.78 -16.69
CA ALA A 13 21.05 -21.42 -16.14
C ALA A 13 20.52 -20.51 -15.02
N ALA A 14 19.30 -20.00 -15.22
CA ALA A 14 18.58 -19.28 -14.19
C ALA A 14 18.61 -20.10 -12.88
N PRO A 15 18.82 -19.47 -11.71
CA PRO A 15 18.73 -20.20 -10.46
C PRO A 15 17.36 -20.89 -10.40
N PRO A 16 17.29 -22.16 -9.96
CA PRO A 16 16.02 -22.86 -9.81
C PRO A 16 15.10 -22.04 -8.90
N PRO A 17 13.77 -22.06 -9.14
CA PRO A 17 12.81 -21.41 -8.26
C PRO A 17 13.06 -21.90 -6.84
N SER A 18 13.45 -20.99 -5.96
CA SER A 18 13.78 -21.29 -4.57
C SER A 18 12.55 -21.91 -3.93
N GLU A 19 12.69 -23.14 -3.41
CA GLU A 19 11.62 -23.78 -2.64
C GLU A 19 11.23 -22.85 -1.48
N PRO A 20 9.93 -22.68 -1.19
CA PRO A 20 9.49 -21.83 -0.09
C PRO A 20 10.08 -22.38 1.21
N ASP A 21 10.87 -21.54 1.89
CA ASP A 21 11.50 -21.90 3.15
C ASP A 21 10.41 -22.39 4.13
N PRO A 22 10.48 -23.64 4.64
CA PRO A 22 9.48 -24.17 5.57
C PRO A 22 9.34 -23.32 6.83
N ALA A 23 10.34 -22.52 7.19
CA ALA A 23 10.25 -21.56 8.29
C ALA A 23 9.30 -20.38 7.95
N LEU A 24 9.24 -19.94 6.70
CA LEU A 24 8.34 -18.86 6.25
C LEU A 24 6.88 -19.33 6.24
N ASP A 25 6.66 -20.62 6.01
CA ASP A 25 5.35 -21.24 5.94
C ASP A 25 4.54 -21.05 7.23
N SER A 26 5.23 -21.15 8.38
CA SER A 26 4.63 -21.05 9.71
C SER A 26 4.62 -19.64 10.31
N MET A 27 5.11 -18.62 9.60
CA MET A 27 5.19 -17.23 10.14
C MET A 27 3.84 -16.65 10.55
N HIS A 28 2.76 -17.07 9.89
CA HIS A 28 1.40 -16.63 10.24
C HIS A 28 1.00 -17.02 11.69
N MET A 29 1.70 -17.97 12.32
CA MET A 29 1.50 -18.32 13.73
C MET A 29 2.05 -17.27 14.71
N MET A 30 2.94 -16.38 14.26
CA MET A 30 3.45 -15.27 15.08
C MET A 30 2.43 -14.15 15.26
N LEU A 31 1.40 -14.09 14.42
CA LEU A 31 0.35 -13.09 14.50
C LEU A 31 -0.60 -13.35 15.68
N ASP A 32 -1.35 -12.33 16.08
CA ASP A 32 -2.44 -12.50 17.04
C ASP A 32 -3.48 -13.50 16.52
N PRO A 33 -4.13 -14.30 17.40
CA PRO A 33 -5.02 -15.37 16.99
C PRO A 33 -6.12 -14.95 16.00
N HIS A 34 -6.65 -13.72 16.12
CA HIS A 34 -7.69 -13.21 15.23
C HIS A 34 -7.18 -12.75 13.84
N LEU A 35 -5.85 -12.61 13.65
CA LEU A 35 -5.23 -12.25 12.37
C LEU A 35 -4.71 -13.47 11.60
N ARG A 36 -4.79 -14.66 12.19
CA ARG A 36 -4.29 -15.88 11.56
C ARG A 36 -5.28 -16.38 10.50
N PRO A 37 -4.79 -16.98 9.41
CA PRO A 37 -5.63 -17.73 8.47
C PRO A 37 -6.49 -18.77 9.20
N ILE A 38 -7.79 -18.77 8.91
CA ILE A 38 -8.74 -19.75 9.46
C ILE A 38 -8.47 -21.10 8.79
N SER A 39 -8.40 -22.17 9.58
CA SER A 39 -8.16 -23.52 9.05
C SER A 39 -9.13 -23.88 7.92
N PRO A 40 -8.64 -24.44 6.80
CA PRO A 40 -9.48 -24.74 5.64
C PRO A 40 -10.36 -25.97 5.88
N ASP A 41 -11.53 -25.99 5.23
CA ASP A 41 -12.30 -27.21 5.04
C ASP A 41 -11.62 -28.09 3.97
N LEU A 42 -11.23 -29.30 4.36
CA LEU A 42 -10.51 -30.24 3.50
C LEU A 42 -11.36 -30.79 2.35
N ASN A 43 -12.68 -30.69 2.43
CA ASN A 43 -13.60 -31.14 1.38
C ASN A 43 -13.96 -30.04 0.39
N ASN A 44 -13.52 -28.79 0.62
CA ASN A 44 -13.85 -27.64 -0.20
C ASN A 44 -12.58 -27.00 -0.78
N GLU A 45 -12.42 -27.09 -2.09
CA GLU A 45 -11.27 -26.51 -2.81
C GLU A 45 -11.19 -24.98 -2.71
N GLU A 46 -12.34 -24.30 -2.66
CA GLU A 46 -12.36 -22.85 -2.48
C GLU A 46 -11.86 -22.45 -1.09
N SER A 47 -12.22 -23.22 -0.06
CA SER A 47 -11.75 -22.99 1.32
C SER A 47 -10.23 -23.12 1.43
N LYS A 48 -9.64 -24.15 0.79
CA LYS A 48 -8.18 -24.32 0.71
C LYS A 48 -7.49 -23.15 0.00
N ARG A 49 -8.07 -22.69 -1.11
CA ARG A 49 -7.54 -21.55 -1.86
C ARG A 49 -7.53 -20.27 -1.01
N ILE A 50 -8.63 -19.97 -0.32
CA ILE A 50 -8.73 -18.79 0.55
C ILE A 50 -7.72 -18.87 1.70
N PHE A 51 -7.53 -20.05 2.30
CA PHE A 51 -6.54 -20.24 3.36
C PHE A 51 -5.12 -19.90 2.88
N GLU A 52 -4.74 -20.38 1.70
CA GLU A 52 -3.40 -20.13 1.14
C GLU A 52 -3.20 -18.64 0.79
N GLU A 53 -4.22 -17.98 0.23
CA GLU A 53 -4.20 -16.53 -0.01
C GLU A 53 -4.03 -15.74 1.29
N HIS A 54 -4.79 -16.10 2.34
CA HIS A 54 -4.68 -15.45 3.64
C HIS A 54 -3.31 -15.68 4.30
N LYS A 55 -2.68 -16.83 4.06
CA LYS A 55 -1.34 -17.14 4.55
C LYS A 55 -0.28 -16.24 3.90
N GLN A 56 -0.38 -16.01 2.60
CA GLN A 56 0.47 -15.04 1.89
C GLN A 56 0.26 -13.63 2.42
N LEU A 57 -0.99 -13.21 2.61
CA LEU A 57 -1.30 -11.89 3.18
C LEU A 57 -0.77 -11.73 4.61
N ALA A 58 -0.86 -12.77 5.44
CA ALA A 58 -0.31 -12.77 6.79
C ALA A 58 1.21 -12.60 6.81
N GLN A 59 1.92 -13.22 5.86
CA GLN A 59 3.36 -13.04 5.70
C GLN A 59 3.71 -11.60 5.28
N GLU A 60 2.97 -11.04 4.32
CA GLU A 60 3.16 -9.66 3.88
C GLU A 60 2.88 -8.67 5.01
N TYR A 61 1.80 -8.89 5.76
CA TYR A 61 1.48 -8.07 6.92
C TYR A 61 2.61 -8.05 7.95
N LEU A 62 3.18 -9.23 8.29
CA LEU A 62 4.29 -9.31 9.23
C LEU A 62 5.54 -8.58 8.73
N LYS A 63 5.83 -8.69 7.43
CA LYS A 63 6.93 -7.96 6.78
C LYS A 63 6.72 -6.45 6.91
N ILE A 64 5.53 -5.96 6.57
CA ILE A 64 5.18 -4.53 6.65
C ILE A 64 5.23 -4.04 8.10
N GLN A 65 4.72 -4.83 9.07
CA GLN A 65 4.80 -4.49 10.49
C GLN A 65 6.24 -4.34 10.98
N THR A 66 7.11 -5.25 10.55
CA THR A 66 8.54 -5.20 10.89
C THR A 66 9.21 -3.97 10.29
N GLU A 67 8.96 -3.69 9.01
CA GLU A 67 9.48 -2.51 8.32
C GLU A 67 8.97 -1.22 8.95
N PHE A 68 7.67 -1.15 9.26
CA PHE A 68 7.05 -0.02 9.93
C PHE A 68 7.68 0.25 11.30
N ALA A 69 7.88 -0.80 12.11
CA ALA A 69 8.54 -0.68 13.40
C ALA A 69 9.98 -0.17 13.25
N TYR A 70 10.74 -0.71 12.30
CA TYR A 70 12.11 -0.27 12.02
C TYR A 70 12.17 1.21 11.60
N LEU A 71 11.32 1.61 10.65
CA LEU A 71 11.26 2.99 10.17
C LEU A 71 10.78 3.95 11.26
N SER A 72 9.82 3.54 12.10
CA SER A 72 9.34 4.34 13.21
C SER A 72 10.46 4.59 14.23
N ASN A 73 11.23 3.55 14.59
CA ASN A 73 12.36 3.68 15.50
C ASN A 73 13.45 4.58 14.91
N HIS A 74 13.85 4.33 13.66
CA HIS A 74 14.86 5.15 12.99
C HIS A 74 14.44 6.63 12.85
N LYS A 75 13.15 6.89 12.58
CA LYS A 75 12.61 8.25 12.60
C LYS A 75 12.73 8.90 13.97
N ALA A 76 12.41 8.19 15.05
CA ALA A 76 12.53 8.70 16.41
C ALA A 76 13.99 9.01 16.77
N GLU A 77 14.93 8.14 16.40
CA GLU A 77 16.38 8.37 16.59
C GLU A 77 16.90 9.58 15.82
N LEU A 78 16.35 9.87 14.64
CA LEU A 78 16.67 11.08 13.88
C LEU A 78 16.07 12.32 14.54
N GLU A 79 14.83 12.24 15.02
CA GLU A 79 14.17 13.34 15.73
C GLU A 79 14.90 13.71 17.02
N GLU A 80 15.45 12.73 17.75
CA GLU A 80 16.25 12.97 18.95
C GLU A 80 17.54 13.76 18.67
N LYS A 81 18.07 13.66 17.44
CA LYS A 81 19.29 14.35 17.00
C LYS A 81 19.03 15.75 16.43
N MET A 82 17.76 16.11 16.20
CA MET A 82 17.38 17.42 15.67
C MET A 82 17.44 18.50 16.76
N ASP A 83 17.74 19.73 16.36
CA ASP A 83 17.62 20.87 17.26
C ASP A 83 16.18 21.43 17.35
N ASP A 84 15.96 22.37 18.27
CA ASP A 84 14.63 22.96 18.51
C ASP A 84 14.08 23.74 17.31
N ASP A 85 14.95 24.33 16.49
CA ASP A 85 14.56 25.08 15.30
C ASP A 85 14.10 24.14 14.19
N GLU A 86 14.87 23.08 13.92
CA GLU A 86 14.53 22.01 12.98
C GLU A 86 13.22 21.31 13.39
N LEU A 87 13.05 20.99 14.67
CA LEU A 87 11.82 20.39 15.20
C LEU A 87 10.61 21.33 15.04
N ARG A 88 10.80 22.65 15.22
CA ARG A 88 9.74 23.65 14.97
C ARG A 88 9.36 23.68 13.50
N GLN A 89 10.33 23.80 12.60
CA GLN A 89 10.09 23.83 11.15
C GLN A 89 9.37 22.57 10.68
N LYS A 90 9.78 21.39 11.17
CA LYS A 90 9.11 20.13 10.88
C LYS A 90 7.64 20.14 11.32
N ARG A 91 7.33 20.60 12.53
CA ARG A 91 5.94 20.72 13.02
C ARG A 91 5.11 21.65 12.14
N GLU A 92 5.70 22.77 11.72
CA GLU A 92 5.05 23.74 10.83
C GLU A 92 4.73 23.13 9.46
N ILE A 93 5.69 22.42 8.85
CA ILE A 93 5.48 21.70 7.58
C ILE A 93 4.34 20.70 7.69
N ILE A 94 4.34 19.86 8.74
CA ILE A 94 3.28 18.87 8.97
C ILE A 94 1.91 19.55 9.09
N GLN A 95 1.84 20.70 9.74
CA GLN A 95 0.59 21.45 9.90
C GLN A 95 0.10 22.01 8.55
N LEU A 96 1.00 22.62 7.78
CA LEU A 96 0.68 23.16 6.45
C LEU A 96 0.23 22.06 5.48
N GLU A 97 0.85 20.87 5.52
CA GLU A 97 0.42 19.74 4.70
C GLU A 97 -1.00 19.28 5.03
N LYS A 98 -1.35 19.21 6.32
CA LYS A 98 -2.72 18.88 6.76
C LYS A 98 -3.74 19.91 6.30
N GLU A 99 -3.40 21.19 6.38
CA GLU A 99 -4.26 22.28 5.91
C GLU A 99 -4.43 22.22 4.39
N LYS A 100 -3.36 21.99 3.64
CA LYS A 100 -3.39 21.77 2.19
C LYS A 100 -4.33 20.63 1.83
N ASP A 101 -4.20 19.46 2.47
CA ASP A 101 -5.03 18.30 2.18
C ASP A 101 -6.51 18.55 2.53
N SER A 102 -6.77 19.27 3.62
CA SER A 102 -8.12 19.68 4.02
C SER A 102 -8.73 20.64 2.99
N LEU A 103 -7.94 21.59 2.49
CA LEU A 103 -8.36 22.52 1.45
C LEU A 103 -8.63 21.81 0.12
N ILE A 104 -7.80 20.83 -0.26
CA ILE A 104 -8.03 20.00 -1.45
C ILE A 104 -9.34 19.21 -1.32
N LYS A 105 -9.61 18.62 -0.14
CA LYS A 105 -10.87 17.91 0.12
C LYS A 105 -12.07 18.85 0.01
N LEU A 106 -11.98 20.04 0.61
CA LEU A 106 -13.03 21.06 0.52
C LEU A 106 -13.27 21.49 -0.92
N TYR A 107 -12.21 21.82 -1.66
CA TYR A 107 -12.30 22.18 -3.08
C TYR A 107 -12.97 21.07 -3.90
N CYS A 108 -12.53 19.82 -3.74
CA CYS A 108 -13.13 18.67 -4.41
C CYS A 108 -14.62 18.52 -4.08
N SER A 109 -15.00 18.75 -2.82
CA SER A 109 -16.40 18.73 -2.36
C SER A 109 -17.22 19.82 -3.04
N LEU A 110 -16.77 21.07 -2.98
CA LEU A 110 -17.45 22.22 -3.57
C LEU A 110 -17.59 22.08 -5.09
N LYS A 111 -16.55 21.61 -5.77
CA LYS A 111 -16.59 21.33 -7.21
C LYS A 111 -17.66 20.27 -7.56
N LYS A 112 -17.78 19.21 -6.76
CA LYS A 112 -18.84 18.21 -6.94
C LYS A 112 -20.23 18.79 -6.68
N GLN A 113 -20.38 19.69 -5.71
CA GLN A 113 -21.64 20.36 -5.43
C GLN A 113 -22.06 21.30 -6.56
N LEU A 114 -21.12 22.09 -7.11
CA LEU A 114 -21.38 22.94 -8.27
C LEU A 114 -21.81 22.14 -9.49
N ALA A 115 -21.09 21.06 -9.82
CA ALA A 115 -21.46 20.20 -10.95
C ALA A 115 -22.86 19.58 -10.80
N ARG A 116 -23.28 19.25 -9.57
CA ARG A 116 -24.65 18.80 -9.28
C ARG A 116 -25.66 19.92 -9.49
N ALA A 117 -25.42 21.10 -8.92
CA ALA A 117 -26.31 22.25 -9.06
C ALA A 117 -26.47 22.70 -10.52
N GLU A 118 -25.40 22.70 -11.31
CA GLU A 118 -25.46 22.95 -12.75
C GLU A 118 -26.31 21.90 -13.46
N ASN A 119 -26.06 20.61 -13.19
CA ASN A 119 -26.85 19.53 -13.79
C ASN A 119 -28.33 19.58 -13.39
N ASP A 120 -28.64 19.90 -12.14
CA ASP A 120 -30.01 20.05 -11.63
C ASP A 120 -30.70 21.29 -12.22
N SER A 121 -29.95 22.38 -12.45
CA SER A 121 -30.42 23.58 -13.16
C SER A 121 -30.78 23.29 -14.62
N TRP A 122 -29.98 22.49 -15.33
CA TRP A 122 -30.30 22.05 -16.70
C TRP A 122 -31.50 21.08 -16.78
N LEU A 123 -31.84 20.38 -15.68
CA LEU A 123 -33.01 19.50 -15.61
C LEU A 123 -34.32 20.26 -15.34
N HIS A 124 -34.26 21.54 -14.95
CA HIS A 124 -35.40 22.44 -14.85
C HIS A 124 -35.21 23.68 -15.74
N PRO A 125 -35.32 23.55 -17.08
CA PRO A 125 -35.59 24.72 -17.91
C PRO A 125 -36.92 25.32 -17.48
N GLU A 126 -36.93 26.62 -17.23
CA GLU A 126 -38.11 27.43 -16.88
C GLU A 126 -39.39 26.93 -17.58
N GLU A 127 -40.45 26.71 -16.81
CA GLU A 127 -41.82 26.70 -17.35
C GLU A 127 -42.05 28.06 -18.01
N MET A 128 -41.88 28.12 -19.34
CA MET A 128 -42.32 29.27 -20.11
C MET A 128 -43.83 29.41 -19.97
N PRO A 129 -44.36 30.57 -19.53
CA PRO A 129 -45.80 30.80 -19.54
C PRO A 129 -46.24 30.93 -21.00
N HIS A 130 -47.06 29.98 -21.45
CA HIS A 130 -47.78 30.09 -22.71
C HIS A 130 -49.01 30.97 -22.49
N GLU A 131 -49.01 32.18 -23.07
CA GLU A 131 -50.23 32.97 -23.32
C GLU A 131 -50.72 32.78 -24.77
#